data_AF-A0A6G0XKU1-F1
#
_entry.id   AF-A0A6G0XKU1-F1
#
_cell.length_a   1.000
_cell.length_b   1.000
_cell.length_c   1.000
_cell.angle_alpha   90.00
_cell.angle_beta   90.00
_cell.angle_gamma   90.00
#
_symmetry.space_group_name_H-M   'P 1'
#
loop_
_entity.id
_entity.type
_entity.pdbx_description
1 polymer ?
#
loop_
_entity_poly.entity_id
_entity_poly.type
_entity_poly.pdbx_seq_one_letter_code
_entity_poly.pdbx_strand_id
1 'polypeptide(L)' 'MCQSSYRKIQDLGLTNMYKNSDEFSKFCGMLDGLAFLPLERVFEGMVYLKTVASPKEKIF' A
#
# COMPACT_ATOMS: atom_id res chain seq x y z
N MET A 1 -4.92 -8.33 -5.85
CA MET A 1 -4.71 -6.91 -6.22
C MET A 1 -5.76 -6.55 -7.26
N CYS A 2 -6.55 -5.50 -7.03
CA CYS A 2 -7.67 -5.17 -7.91
C CYS A 2 -7.21 -4.32 -9.11
N GLN A 3 -7.94 -4.42 -10.23
CA GLN A 3 -7.57 -3.71 -11.47
C GLN A 3 -7.56 -2.19 -11.32
N SER A 4 -8.44 -1.63 -10.48
CA SER A 4 -8.47 -0.19 -10.20
C SER A 4 -7.20 0.30 -9.51
N SER A 5 -6.70 -0.45 -8.53
CA SER A 5 -5.44 -0.13 -7.83
C SER A 5 -4.25 -0.24 -8.78
N TYR A 6 -4.20 -1.26 -9.63
CA TYR A 6 -3.13 -1.39 -10.61
C TYR A 6 -3.11 -0.25 -11.63
N ARG A 7 -4.27 0.16 -12.15
CA ARG A 7 -4.38 1.35 -13.02
C ARG A 7 -3.88 2.61 -12.32
N LYS A 8 -4.23 2.80 -11.04
CA LYS A 8 -3.74 3.96 -10.29
C LYS A 8 -2.21 3.95 -10.12
N ILE A 9 -1.62 2.78 -9.90
CA ILE A 9 -0.16 2.61 -9.87
C ILE A 9 0.48 2.99 -11.21
N GLN A 10 -0.15 2.62 -12.33
CA GLN A 10 0.30 3.02 -13.67
C GLN A 10 0.21 4.53 -13.87
N ASP A 11 -0.93 5.14 -13.53
CA ASP A 11 -1.15 6.59 -13.64
C ASP A 11 -0.15 7.40 -12.80
N LEU A 12 0.32 6.84 -11.68
CA LEU A 12 1.33 7.45 -10.81
C LEU A 12 2.78 7.19 -11.26
N GLY A 13 3.00 6.43 -12.33
CA GLY A 13 4.35 6.06 -12.80
C GLY A 13 5.07 5.05 -11.89
N LEU A 14 4.36 4.41 -10.97
CA LEU A 14 4.94 3.52 -9.96
C LEU A 14 5.02 2.05 -10.41
N THR A 15 4.68 1.75 -11.67
CA THR A 15 4.67 0.37 -12.19
C THR A 15 6.01 -0.34 -12.04
N ASN A 16 7.13 0.35 -12.25
CA ASN A 16 8.44 -0.26 -12.10
C ASN A 16 8.74 -0.61 -10.63
N MET A 17 8.37 0.26 -9.70
CA MET A 17 8.50 0.00 -8.26
C MET A 17 7.62 -1.17 -7.83
N TYR A 18 6.37 -1.22 -8.29
CA TYR A 18 5.43 -2.32 -8.01
C TYR A 18 5.92 -3.67 -8.51
N LYS A 19 6.58 -3.73 -9.67
CA LYS A 19 7.08 -4.99 -10.24
C LYS A 19 8.38 -5.48 -9.61
N ASN A 20 9.21 -4.57 -9.09
CA ASN A 20 10.58 -4.90 -8.66
C ASN A 20 10.80 -4.73 -7.15
N SER A 21 9.81 -4.27 -6.39
CA SER A 21 9.86 -4.18 -4.93
C SER A 21 8.75 -5.03 -4.33
N ASP A 22 9.14 -6.17 -3.75
CA ASP A 22 8.22 -7.05 -3.02
C ASP A 22 7.56 -6.32 -1.85
N GLU A 23 8.30 -5.43 -1.19
CA GLU A 23 7.80 -4.60 -0.10
C GLU A 23 6.67 -3.67 -0.58
N PHE A 24 6.89 -2.94 -1.67
CA PHE A 24 5.88 -2.02 -2.21
C PHE A 24 4.68 -2.76 -2.81
N SER A 25 4.91 -3.89 -3.50
CA SER A 25 3.85 -4.77 -4.00
C SER A 25 2.98 -5.30 -2.87
N LYS A 26 3.60 -5.78 -1.79
CA LYS A 26 2.91 -6.25 -0.59
C LYS A 26 2.15 -5.12 0.11
N PHE A 27 2.73 -3.92 0.20
CA PHE A 27 2.05 -2.74 0.71
C PHE A 27 0.77 -2.42 -0.08
N CYS A 28 0.85 -2.41 -1.41
CA CYS A 28 -0.32 -2.23 -2.27
C CYS A 28 -1.37 -3.35 -2.06
N GLY A 29 -0.92 -4.58 -1.84
CA GLY A 29 -1.80 -5.70 -1.48
C GLY A 29 -2.50 -5.52 -0.13
N MET A 30 -1.81 -4.96 0.87
CA MET A 30 -2.42 -4.66 2.17
C MET A 30 -3.41 -3.50 2.08
N LEU A 31 -3.14 -2.48 1.26
CA LEU A 31 -4.10 -1.41 0.94
C LEU A 31 -5.39 -1.97 0.36
N ASP A 32 -5.30 -2.85 -0.65
CA ASP A 32 -6.46 -3.54 -1.22
C ASP A 32 -7.18 -4.41 -0.18
N GLY A 33 -6.44 -5.01 0.76
CA GLY A 33 -6.95 -5.84 1.83
C GLY A 33 -7.89 -5.11 2.80
N LEU A 34 -7.77 -3.78 2.93
CA LEU A 34 -8.64 -2.99 3.80
C LEU A 34 -10.12 -3.07 3.40
N ALA A 35 -10.41 -3.30 2.13
CA ALA A 35 -11.78 -3.45 1.64
C ALA A 35 -12.52 -4.67 2.24
N PHE A 36 -11.79 -5.63 2.80
CA PHE A 36 -12.33 -6.84 3.41
C PHE A 36 -12.41 -6.76 4.94
N LEU A 37 -11.97 -5.67 5.56
CA LEU A 37 -12.07 -5.48 7.00
C LEU A 37 -13.49 -5.04 7.40
N PRO A 38 -13.96 -5.41 8.61
CA PRO A 38 -15.09 -4.73 9.23
C PRO A 38 -14.83 -3.22 9.31
N LEU A 39 -15.87 -2.40 9.13
CA LEU A 39 -15.75 -0.94 9.05
C LEU A 39 -15.03 -0.34 10.26
N GLU A 40 -15.26 -0.90 11.44
CA GLU A 40 -14.67 -0.48 12.71
C GLU A 40 -13.14 -0.66 12.71
N ARG A 41 -12.63 -1.60 11.91
CA ARG A 41 -11.21 -1.95 11.84
C ARG A 41 -10.47 -1.32 10.67
N VAL A 42 -11.18 -0.69 9.74
CA VAL A 42 -10.55 -0.01 8.59
C VAL A 42 -9.62 1.11 9.08
N PHE A 43 -10.03 1.86 10.10
CA PHE A 43 -9.20 2.93 10.67
C PHE A 43 -7.88 2.40 11.26
N GLU A 44 -7.95 1.33 12.06
CA GLU A 44 -6.78 0.67 12.61
C GLU A 44 -5.85 0.15 11.50
N GLY A 45 -6.42 -0.46 10.47
CA GLY A 45 -5.67 -0.93 9.29
C GLY A 45 -4.96 0.20 8.54
N MET A 46 -5.61 1.35 8.39
CA MET A 46 -5.00 2.54 7.80
C MET A 46 -3.86 3.11 8.66
N VAL A 47 -4.00 3.12 9.98
CA VAL A 47 -2.93 3.55 10.90
C VAL A 47 -1.72 2.63 10.80
N TYR A 48 -1.96 1.30 10.77
CA TYR A 48 -0.90 0.32 10.56
C TYR A 48 -0.20 0.52 9.22
N LEU A 49 -0.94 0.75 8.12
CA LEU A 49 -0.30 0.92 6.82
C LEU A 49 0.60 2.15 6.73
N LYS A 50 0.32 3.22 7.49
CA LYS A 50 1.22 4.38 7.56
C LYS A 50 2.58 4.04 8.18
N THR A 51 2.63 3.10 9.13
CA THR A 51 3.90 2.69 9.75
C THR A 51 4.73 1.80 8.81
N VAL A 52 4.06 1.07 7.92
CA VAL A 52 4.70 0.28 6.85
C VAL A 52 5.21 1.18 5.71
N ALA A 53 4.44 2.21 5.33
CA ALA A 53 4.79 3.10 4.21
C ALA A 53 5.86 4.13 4.56
N SER A 54 6.06 4.44 5.84
CA SER A 54 7.03 5.45 6.25
C SER A 54 8.44 4.94 5.99
N PRO A 55 9.26 5.64 5.17
CA PRO A 55 10.69 5.39 5.14
C PRO A 55 11.17 5.46 6.58
N LYS A 56 11.99 4.51 7.04
CA LYS A 56 12.78 4.69 8.25
C LYS A 56 13.54 6.00 8.05
N GLU A 57 13.09 7.08 8.69
CA GLU A 57 13.76 8.36 8.66
C GLU A 57 15.22 8.11 9.05
N LYS A 58 16.12 8.25 8.08
CA LYS A 58 17.53 8.48 8.39
C LYS A 58 17.56 9.84 9.06
N ILE A 59 17.59 9.82 10.38
CA ILE A 59 17.99 10.95 11.21
C ILE A 59 19.39 11.32 10.72
N PHE A 60 19.48 12.45 10.02
CA PHE A 60 20.74 13.12 9.71
C PHE A 60 21.30 13.75 10.98
#